data_AF-Q9WVE3-F1
#
_entry.id   AF-Q9WVE3-F1
#
_cell.length_a   1.000
_cell.length_b   1.000
_cell.length_c   1.000
_cell.angle_alpha   90.00
_cell.angle_beta   90.00
_cell.angle_gamma   90.00
#
_symmetry.space_group_name_H-M   'P 1'
#
loop_
_entity.id
_entity.type
_entity.pdbx_description
1 polymer ?
#
loop_
_entity_poly.entity_id
_entity_poly.type
_entity_poly.pdbx_seq_one_letter_code
_entity_poly.pdbx_strand_id
1 'polypeptide(L)'
;QIVGLTHSYPDPYFLACLLFWPENKELDEDSTLIEKYVSSLNRSFRRQYKHMCRSRQPSTLFYLGQKKGLNSLVHKAEIERYFSEVQDSNSFWHSGVVWEKREVKDLLRLLDGQAEGKLISLEYGTEAKIKIPVTSVYSAPLRSGRNIERVSFYLGFSIEGPLAYGIKVI
;
A
#
# COMPACT_ATOMS: atom_id res chain seq x y z
N GLN A 1 1.90 0.92 28.93
CA GLN A 1 2.49 -0.33 28.38
C GLN A 1 2.69 -0.10 26.90
N ILE A 2 3.94 0.07 26.45
CA ILE A 2 4.25 0.28 25.01
C ILE A 2 3.97 -1.04 24.30
N VAL A 3 3.07 -1.04 23.33
CA VAL A 3 2.78 -2.22 22.51
C VAL A 3 4.06 -2.53 21.72
N GLY A 4 4.79 -3.57 22.14
CA GLY A 4 6.04 -3.96 21.51
C GLY A 4 5.84 -4.58 20.12
N LEU A 5 6.92 -4.64 19.33
CA LEU A 5 6.97 -5.24 17.97
C LEU A 5 6.89 -6.78 17.97
N THR A 6 6.32 -7.39 19.01
CA THR A 6 6.31 -8.85 19.24
C THR A 6 4.91 -9.45 19.32
N HIS A 7 3.87 -8.66 19.02
CA HIS A 7 2.50 -9.16 18.90
C HIS A 7 2.40 -10.22 17.79
N SER A 8 1.63 -11.28 18.05
CA SER A 8 1.52 -12.43 17.15
C SER A 8 0.51 -12.24 16.02
N TYR A 9 -0.45 -11.32 16.19
CA TYR A 9 -1.50 -11.00 15.22
C TYR A 9 -1.12 -9.78 14.36
N PRO A 10 -1.52 -9.73 13.07
CA PRO A 10 -1.22 -8.60 12.18
C PRO A 10 -2.00 -7.33 12.49
N ASP A 11 -3.17 -7.44 13.11
CA ASP A 11 -4.13 -6.35 13.29
C ASP A 11 -3.54 -5.08 13.94
N PRO A 12 -2.74 -5.16 15.03
CA PRO A 12 -2.13 -3.98 15.61
C PRO A 12 -1.11 -3.31 14.69
N TYR A 13 -0.38 -4.09 13.89
CA TYR A 13 0.58 -3.53 12.93
C TYR A 13 -0.13 -2.94 11.72
N PHE A 14 -1.25 -3.51 11.30
CA PHE A 14 -2.11 -2.93 10.28
C PHE A 14 -2.64 -1.56 10.72
N LEU A 15 -3.16 -1.45 11.95
CA LEU A 15 -3.57 -0.18 12.53
C LEU A 15 -2.40 0.82 12.61
N ALA A 16 -1.23 0.39 13.08
CA ALA A 16 -0.04 1.24 13.11
C ALA A 16 0.34 1.73 11.70
N CYS A 17 0.20 0.89 10.67
CA CYS A 17 0.46 1.30 9.28
C CYS A 17 -0.52 2.36 8.78
N LEU A 18 -1.78 2.33 9.22
CA LEU A 18 -2.79 3.34 8.86
C LEU A 18 -2.58 4.66 9.61
N LEU A 19 -2.21 4.59 10.89
CA LEU A 19 -2.11 5.76 11.77
C LEU A 19 -0.80 6.53 11.60
N PHE A 20 0.30 5.82 11.33
CA PHE A 20 1.66 6.39 11.34
C PHE A 20 2.31 6.41 9.96
N TRP A 21 1.50 6.32 8.89
CA TRP A 21 2.04 6.43 7.54
C TRP A 21 2.61 7.83 7.30
N PRO A 22 3.84 7.97 6.76
CA PRO A 22 4.41 9.30 6.54
C PRO A 22 3.62 10.10 5.51
N GLU A 23 3.17 11.29 5.90
CA GLU A 23 2.48 12.20 4.98
C GLU A 23 3.44 12.89 4.02
N ASN A 24 4.65 13.20 4.49
CA ASN A 24 5.64 14.01 3.81
C ASN A 24 7.02 13.35 3.90
N LYS A 25 8.04 13.95 3.28
CA LYS A 25 9.42 13.45 3.36
C LYS A 25 10.04 13.59 4.74
N GLU A 26 9.55 14.50 5.57
CA GLU A 26 9.97 14.64 6.96
C GLU A 26 9.27 13.60 7.83
N LEU A 27 10.05 12.89 8.65
CA LEU A 27 9.57 11.85 9.54
C LEU A 27 9.44 12.42 10.96
N ASP A 28 8.31 12.15 11.58
CA ASP A 28 8.08 12.30 13.03
C ASP A 28 8.44 11.00 13.78
N GLU A 29 8.37 11.04 15.12
CA GLU A 29 8.74 9.92 15.98
C GLU A 29 8.03 8.61 15.60
N ASP A 30 6.74 8.67 15.29
CA ASP A 30 5.92 7.49 14.97
C ASP A 30 6.21 6.95 13.56
N SER A 31 6.33 7.83 12.57
CA SER A 31 6.58 7.46 11.17
C SER A 31 7.99 6.92 10.95
N THR A 32 8.97 7.19 11.82
CA THR A 32 10.28 6.51 11.77
C THR A 32 10.18 5.00 11.99
N LEU A 33 9.11 4.51 12.63
CA LEU A 33 8.90 3.11 12.95
C LEU A 33 8.09 2.35 11.87
N ILE A 34 7.57 3.04 10.86
CA ILE A 34 6.67 2.45 9.85
C ILE A 34 7.31 1.27 9.11
N GLU A 35 8.61 1.32 8.80
CA GLU A 35 9.34 0.21 8.18
C GLU A 35 9.30 -1.06 9.05
N LYS A 36 9.40 -0.88 10.37
CA LYS A 36 9.33 -1.98 11.35
C LYS A 36 7.91 -2.51 11.49
N TYR A 37 6.90 -1.62 11.47
CA TYR A 37 5.49 -2.02 11.49
C TYR A 37 5.12 -2.82 10.24
N VAL A 38 5.49 -2.37 9.05
CA VAL A 38 5.27 -3.10 7.79
C VAL A 38 5.97 -4.45 7.82
N SER A 39 7.22 -4.50 8.28
CA SER A 39 7.96 -5.77 8.41
C SER A 39 7.28 -6.75 9.37
N SER A 40 6.75 -6.24 10.48
CA SER A 40 6.05 -7.04 11.50
C SER A 40 4.66 -7.49 11.03
N LEU A 41 3.95 -6.63 10.29
CA LEU A 41 2.69 -6.94 9.62
C LEU A 41 2.86 -8.09 8.63
N ASN A 42 3.78 -7.95 7.67
CA ASN A 42 4.05 -8.96 6.66
C ASN A 42 4.42 -10.32 7.31
N ARG A 43 5.25 -10.27 8.36
CA ARG A 43 5.74 -11.47 9.07
C ARG A 43 4.62 -12.15 9.87
N SER A 44 3.84 -11.40 10.63
CA SER A 44 2.74 -11.94 11.44
C SER A 44 1.62 -12.48 10.56
N PHE A 45 1.26 -11.76 9.50
CA PHE A 45 0.29 -12.22 8.50
C PHE A 45 0.70 -13.56 7.89
N ARG A 46 1.94 -13.69 7.39
CA ARG A 46 2.45 -14.94 6.82
C ARG A 46 2.47 -16.11 7.80
N ARG A 47 2.65 -15.86 9.10
CA ARG A 47 2.63 -16.90 10.13
C ARG A 47 1.20 -17.37 10.43
N GLN A 48 0.28 -16.43 10.60
CA GLN A 48 -1.11 -16.71 10.96
C GLN A 48 -1.92 -17.26 9.78
N TYR A 49 -1.75 -16.67 8.60
CA TYR A 49 -2.61 -16.90 7.44
C TYR A 49 -1.92 -17.65 6.30
N LYS A 50 -0.79 -18.34 6.58
CA LYS A 50 0.02 -19.08 5.59
C LYS A 50 -0.81 -19.93 4.62
N HIS A 51 -1.84 -20.59 5.13
CA HIS A 51 -2.70 -21.48 4.36
C HIS A 51 -3.66 -20.72 3.44
N MET A 52 -4.08 -19.51 3.83
CA MET A 52 -4.94 -18.63 3.04
C MET A 52 -4.17 -17.85 1.97
N CYS A 53 -2.89 -17.55 2.21
CA CYS A 53 -2.00 -16.90 1.23
C CYS A 53 -1.93 -17.62 -0.13
N ARG A 54 -2.29 -18.91 -0.18
CA ARG A 54 -2.29 -19.72 -1.41
C ARG A 54 -3.59 -19.67 -2.19
N SER A 55 -4.69 -19.22 -1.58
CA SER A 55 -6.02 -19.31 -2.17
C SER A 55 -6.67 -17.95 -2.42
N ARG A 56 -6.34 -16.90 -1.63
CA ARG A 56 -6.92 -15.55 -1.78
C ARG A 56 -5.92 -14.47 -1.36
N GLN A 57 -5.75 -13.45 -2.20
CA GLN A 57 -5.10 -12.20 -1.75
C GLN A 57 -6.06 -11.46 -0.80
N PRO A 58 -5.57 -10.96 0.35
CA PRO A 58 -6.38 -10.13 1.23
C PRO A 58 -6.89 -8.90 0.52
N SER A 59 -8.15 -8.55 0.78
CA SER A 59 -8.74 -7.36 0.19
C SER A 59 -8.07 -6.10 0.77
N THR A 60 -7.74 -5.15 -0.10
CA THR A 60 -7.38 -3.80 0.30
C THR A 60 -8.60 -3.09 0.85
N LEU A 61 -8.49 -2.58 2.08
CA LEU A 61 -9.60 -1.91 2.76
C LEU A 61 -9.53 -0.40 2.58
N PHE A 62 -8.32 0.16 2.68
CA PHE A 62 -8.07 1.60 2.59
C PHE A 62 -7.04 1.92 1.52
N TYR A 63 -7.13 3.11 0.97
CA TYR A 63 -6.19 3.69 0.02
C TYR A 63 -5.69 5.03 0.52
N LEU A 64 -4.49 5.42 0.11
CA LEU A 64 -3.94 6.72 0.46
C LEU A 64 -4.53 7.83 -0.44
N GLY A 65 -5.26 8.73 0.21
CA GLY A 65 -5.92 9.90 -0.36
C GLY A 65 -5.06 11.15 -0.39
N GLN A 66 -5.53 12.17 -1.10
CA GLN A 66 -4.83 13.46 -1.18
C GLN A 66 -4.86 14.26 0.14
N LYS A 67 -5.90 14.08 0.94
CA LYS A 67 -6.09 14.74 2.24
C LYS A 67 -4.98 14.34 3.23
N LYS A 68 -4.97 14.99 4.40
CA LYS A 68 -4.00 14.78 5.49
C LYS A 68 -4.64 14.13 6.71
N GLY A 69 -3.81 13.58 7.59
CA GLY A 69 -4.19 12.85 8.79
C GLY A 69 -5.07 11.65 8.47
N LEU A 70 -5.98 11.33 9.39
CA LEU A 70 -6.95 10.24 9.21
C LEU A 70 -7.85 10.42 7.98
N ASN A 71 -8.08 11.66 7.54
CA ASN A 71 -8.87 11.93 6.34
C ASN A 71 -8.15 11.53 5.04
N SER A 72 -6.85 11.21 5.12
CA SER A 72 -6.11 10.60 4.01
C SER A 72 -6.52 9.15 3.76
N LEU A 73 -7.22 8.48 4.69
CA LEU A 73 -7.62 7.09 4.50
C LEU A 73 -8.94 7.01 3.73
N VAL A 74 -8.86 6.63 2.47
CA VAL A 74 -10.02 6.46 1.58
C VAL A 74 -10.47 5.01 1.63
N HIS A 75 -11.69 4.75 2.08
CA HIS A 75 -12.23 3.38 2.12
C HIS A 75 -12.55 2.88 0.71
N LYS A 76 -12.31 1.59 0.42
CA LYS A 76 -12.58 0.98 -0.89
C LYS A 76 -13.98 1.30 -1.43
N ALA A 77 -15.00 1.24 -0.57
CA ALA A 77 -16.38 1.52 -0.95
C ALA A 77 -16.61 2.96 -1.44
N GLU A 78 -15.78 3.94 -1.04
CA GLU A 78 -15.85 5.30 -1.57
C GLU A 78 -15.41 5.36 -3.02
N ILE A 79 -14.38 4.60 -3.39
CA ILE A 79 -13.93 4.45 -4.77
C ILE A 79 -15.02 3.72 -5.59
N GLU A 80 -15.63 2.67 -5.04
CA GLU A 80 -16.65 1.87 -5.72
C GLU A 80 -17.91 2.66 -6.10
N ARG A 81 -18.20 3.79 -5.43
CA ARG A 81 -19.32 4.68 -5.79
C ARG A 81 -19.18 5.29 -7.18
N TYR A 82 -17.96 5.46 -7.69
CA TYR A 82 -17.74 6.05 -9.02
C TYR A 82 -17.98 5.08 -10.18
N PHE A 83 -18.30 3.82 -9.88
CA PHE A 83 -18.54 2.78 -10.88
C PHE A 83 -19.57 1.75 -10.41
N SER A 84 -20.52 2.18 -9.57
CA SER A 84 -21.63 1.35 -9.09
C SER A 84 -22.58 0.86 -10.20
N GLU A 85 -22.49 1.45 -11.41
CA GLU A 85 -23.23 1.01 -12.61
C GLU A 85 -22.57 -0.18 -13.32
N VAL A 86 -21.36 -0.60 -12.91
CA VAL A 86 -20.65 -1.72 -13.52
C VAL A 86 -21.18 -3.05 -12.96
N GLN A 87 -21.74 -3.88 -13.85
CA GLN A 87 -22.33 -5.20 -13.54
C GLN A 87 -21.35 -6.17 -12.85
N ASP A 88 -20.04 -6.00 -13.03
CA ASP A 88 -18.99 -6.80 -12.38
C ASP A 88 -17.85 -5.92 -11.86
N SER A 89 -17.93 -5.55 -10.58
CA SER A 89 -16.92 -4.74 -9.90
C SER A 89 -15.54 -5.40 -9.88
N ASN A 90 -15.46 -6.73 -9.81
CA ASN A 90 -14.18 -7.45 -9.79
C ASN A 90 -13.47 -7.31 -11.13
N SER A 91 -14.16 -7.47 -12.25
CA SER A 91 -13.57 -7.26 -13.58
C SER A 91 -12.97 -5.85 -13.74
N PHE A 92 -13.61 -4.85 -13.13
CA PHE A 92 -13.19 -3.46 -13.21
C PHE A 92 -11.91 -3.19 -12.40
N TRP A 93 -11.82 -3.76 -11.20
CA TRP A 93 -10.59 -3.72 -10.40
C TRP A 93 -9.43 -4.44 -11.12
N HIS A 94 -9.70 -5.59 -11.75
CA HIS A 94 -8.69 -6.39 -12.45
C HIS A 94 -8.20 -5.77 -13.76
N SER A 95 -9.07 -5.08 -14.50
CA SER A 95 -8.70 -4.41 -15.74
C SER A 95 -7.80 -3.19 -15.51
N GLY A 96 -7.80 -2.64 -14.30
CA GLY A 96 -7.03 -1.44 -13.95
C GLY A 96 -7.66 -0.13 -14.44
N VAL A 97 -8.81 -0.17 -15.12
CA VAL A 97 -9.52 1.02 -15.62
C VAL A 97 -9.88 1.99 -14.48
N VAL A 98 -10.09 1.46 -13.27
CA VAL A 98 -10.29 2.26 -12.05
C VAL A 98 -9.19 3.31 -11.84
N TRP A 99 -7.93 3.00 -12.17
CA TRP A 99 -6.78 3.89 -11.95
C TRP A 99 -6.70 5.02 -12.99
N GLU A 100 -7.48 4.93 -14.07
CA GLU A 100 -7.51 5.91 -15.16
C GLU A 100 -8.58 6.98 -14.97
N LYS A 101 -9.59 6.70 -14.13
CA LYS A 101 -10.70 7.60 -13.83
C LYS A 101 -10.21 8.89 -13.17
N ARG A 102 -10.79 10.01 -13.59
CA ARG A 102 -10.44 11.33 -13.07
C ARG A 102 -10.81 11.46 -11.60
N GLU A 103 -11.97 10.94 -11.22
CA GLU A 103 -12.48 10.94 -9.85
C GLU A 103 -11.53 10.21 -8.90
N VAL A 104 -10.97 9.08 -9.35
CA VAL A 104 -9.99 8.30 -8.57
C VAL A 104 -8.65 9.04 -8.48
N LYS A 105 -8.19 9.67 -9.57
CA LYS A 105 -6.98 10.51 -9.59
C LYS A 105 -7.10 11.72 -8.65
N ASP A 106 -8.27 12.35 -8.61
CA ASP A 106 -8.56 13.52 -7.78
C ASP A 106 -8.76 13.12 -6.30
N LEU A 107 -9.14 11.87 -6.03
CA LEU A 107 -9.34 11.34 -4.68
C LEU A 107 -8.04 10.81 -4.05
N LEU A 108 -7.25 10.06 -4.83
CA LEU A 108 -6.08 9.33 -4.35
C LEU A 108 -4.78 10.09 -4.57
N ARG A 109 -3.82 9.85 -3.66
CA ARG A 109 -2.48 10.38 -3.79
C ARG A 109 -1.63 9.46 -4.65
N LEU A 110 -1.04 10.00 -5.70
CA LEU A 110 -0.02 9.33 -6.49
C LEU A 110 1.34 9.42 -5.78
N LEU A 111 2.04 8.30 -5.66
CA LEU A 111 3.36 8.22 -5.04
C LEU A 111 4.41 7.78 -6.04
N ASP A 112 5.64 8.28 -5.85
CA ASP A 112 6.84 7.84 -6.56
C ASP A 112 7.63 6.86 -5.71
N GLY A 113 8.06 5.75 -6.31
CA GLY A 113 8.94 4.76 -5.69
C GLY A 113 9.99 4.20 -6.63
N GLN A 114 10.78 3.28 -6.09
CA GLN A 114 11.77 2.51 -6.84
C GLN A 114 11.36 1.04 -6.89
N ALA A 115 11.28 0.50 -8.10
CA ALA A 115 11.05 -0.90 -8.36
C ALA A 115 12.37 -1.61 -8.67
N GLU A 116 12.66 -2.68 -7.94
CA GLU A 116 13.73 -3.63 -8.25
C GLU A 116 13.07 -5.00 -8.51
N GLY A 117 12.94 -5.35 -9.78
CA GLY A 117 12.11 -6.49 -10.20
C GLY A 117 10.66 -6.31 -9.77
N LYS A 118 10.14 -7.18 -8.90
CA LYS A 118 8.74 -7.13 -8.41
C LYS A 118 8.58 -6.37 -7.09
N LEU A 119 9.67 -5.97 -6.45
CA LEU A 119 9.69 -5.30 -5.17
C LEU A 119 9.68 -3.79 -5.40
N ILE A 120 8.67 -3.11 -4.87
CA ILE A 120 8.62 -1.66 -4.86
C ILE A 120 9.01 -1.15 -3.48
N SER A 121 9.71 -0.03 -3.44
CA SER A 121 10.09 0.62 -2.20
C SER A 121 9.82 2.11 -2.25
N LEU A 122 9.32 2.63 -1.13
CA LEU A 122 9.17 4.05 -0.87
C LEU A 122 10.28 4.51 0.06
N GLU A 123 10.96 5.59 -0.33
CA GLU A 123 11.98 6.21 0.50
C GLU A 123 11.41 7.48 1.14
N TYR A 124 11.51 7.56 2.46
CA TYR A 124 11.13 8.72 3.27
C TYR A 124 12.30 9.13 4.16
N GLY A 125 12.29 10.36 4.67
CA GLY A 125 13.37 10.95 5.46
C GLY A 125 14.30 11.82 4.62
N THR A 126 14.79 12.90 5.21
CA THR A 126 15.80 13.80 4.65
C THR A 126 17.19 13.47 5.19
N GLU A 127 17.32 13.33 6.52
CA GLU A 127 18.56 12.98 7.20
C GLU A 127 18.69 11.46 7.42
N ALA A 128 17.75 10.87 8.19
CA ALA A 128 17.66 9.44 8.41
C ALA A 128 16.58 8.86 7.48
N LYS A 129 17.04 8.17 6.44
CA LYS A 129 16.14 7.58 5.44
C LYS A 129 15.63 6.21 5.89
N ILE A 130 14.34 6.00 5.70
CA ILE A 130 13.70 4.69 5.84
C ILE A 130 13.25 4.19 4.47
N LYS A 131 13.26 2.86 4.30
CA LYS A 131 12.87 2.22 3.04
C LYS A 131 11.71 1.28 3.27
N ILE A 132 10.51 1.74 2.93
CA ILE A 132 9.27 0.99 3.18
C ILE A 132 8.97 0.08 2.00
N PRO A 133 8.92 -1.25 2.17
CA PRO A 133 8.57 -2.17 1.10
C PRO A 133 7.08 -2.13 0.80
N VAL A 134 6.73 -2.16 -0.49
CA VAL A 134 5.35 -2.20 -1.00
C VAL A 134 5.23 -3.34 -2.01
N THR A 135 4.18 -4.16 -1.88
CA THR A 135 3.97 -5.31 -2.78
C THR A 135 3.20 -4.86 -4.01
N SER A 136 3.71 -5.17 -5.21
CA SER A 136 2.96 -4.92 -6.45
C SER A 136 1.77 -5.88 -6.56
N VAL A 137 0.58 -5.34 -6.86
CA VAL A 137 -0.61 -6.18 -7.10
C VAL A 137 -0.59 -6.77 -8.51
N TYR A 138 -0.08 -6.01 -9.47
CA TYR A 138 0.14 -6.47 -10.85
C TYR A 138 1.61 -6.24 -11.22
N SER A 139 2.32 -7.31 -11.56
CA SER A 139 3.74 -7.23 -11.94
C SER A 139 3.96 -6.98 -13.44
N ALA A 140 2.89 -6.86 -14.24
CA ALA A 140 2.98 -6.72 -15.69
C ALA A 140 3.86 -5.55 -16.19
N PRO A 141 3.83 -4.34 -15.59
CA PRO A 141 4.67 -3.24 -16.06
C PRO A 141 6.12 -3.32 -15.60
N LEU A 142 6.46 -4.20 -14.65
CA LEU A 142 7.80 -4.28 -14.07
C LEU A 142 8.65 -5.33 -14.77
N ARG A 143 9.85 -4.93 -15.21
CA ARG A 143 10.77 -5.87 -15.87
C ARG A 143 11.34 -6.87 -14.86
N SER A 144 11.47 -8.13 -15.28
CA SER A 144 12.21 -9.12 -14.49
C SER A 144 13.71 -8.89 -14.65
N GLY A 145 14.43 -8.71 -13.55
CA GLY A 145 15.89 -8.46 -13.55
C GLY A 145 16.34 -7.59 -12.38
N ARG A 146 17.62 -7.18 -12.39
CA ARG A 146 18.20 -6.26 -11.39
C ARG A 146 18.14 -4.78 -11.81
N ASN A 147 17.28 -4.44 -12.76
CA ASN A 147 17.13 -3.05 -13.17
C ASN A 147 16.30 -2.30 -12.13
N ILE A 148 16.75 -1.10 -11.76
CA ILE A 148 16.06 -0.22 -10.82
C ILE A 148 15.25 0.77 -11.67
N GLU A 149 13.93 0.62 -11.65
CA GLU A 149 13.01 1.48 -12.40
C GLU A 149 12.33 2.46 -11.42
N ARG A 150 12.24 3.73 -11.79
CA ARG A 150 11.35 4.67 -11.09
C ARG A 150 9.92 4.38 -11.51
N VAL A 151 9.02 4.35 -10.54
CA VAL A 151 7.61 4.05 -10.79
C VAL A 151 6.71 5.03 -10.04
N SER A 152 5.56 5.32 -10.63
CA SER A 152 4.44 5.98 -9.97
C SER A 152 3.30 4.99 -9.73
N PHE A 153 2.60 5.10 -8.61
CA PHE A 153 1.52 4.18 -8.23
C PHE A 153 0.59 4.77 -7.15
N TYR A 154 -0.58 4.15 -6.96
CA TYR A 154 -1.47 4.40 -5.83
C TYR A 154 -1.22 3.38 -4.72
N LEU A 155 -1.18 3.85 -3.47
CA LEU A 155 -0.95 3.02 -2.30
C LEU A 155 -2.29 2.52 -1.71
N GLY A 156 -2.36 1.20 -1.49
CA GLY A 156 -3.43 0.56 -0.74
C GLY A 156 -2.91 -0.12 0.52
N PHE A 157 -3.77 -0.25 1.53
CA PHE A 157 -3.50 -0.92 2.80
C PHE A 157 -4.36 -2.17 2.92
N SER A 158 -3.69 -3.32 3.03
CA SER A 158 -4.30 -4.61 3.33
C SER A 158 -3.75 -5.17 4.63
N ILE A 159 -4.44 -6.17 5.21
CA ILE A 159 -3.96 -6.89 6.39
C ILE A 159 -2.68 -7.72 6.13
N GLU A 160 -2.26 -7.88 4.88
CA GLU A 160 -0.97 -8.49 4.52
C GLU A 160 0.15 -7.47 4.44
N GLY A 161 -0.17 -6.18 4.29
CA GLY A 161 0.80 -5.12 4.08
C GLY A 161 0.35 -4.08 3.05
N PRO A 162 1.19 -3.06 2.82
CA PRO A 162 0.98 -2.05 1.79
C PRO A 162 1.12 -2.63 0.39
N LEU A 163 0.24 -2.19 -0.51
CA LEU A 163 0.09 -2.66 -1.88
C LEU A 163 0.19 -1.50 -2.88
N ALA A 164 0.83 -1.75 -4.02
CA ALA A 164 0.98 -0.79 -5.11
C ALA A 164 0.04 -1.13 -6.27
N TYR A 165 -0.76 -0.14 -6.65
CA TYR A 165 -1.80 -0.22 -7.69
C TYR A 165 -1.55 0.79 -8.80
N GLY A 166 -2.08 0.50 -10.01
CA GLY A 166 -1.97 1.43 -11.15
C GLY A 166 -0.53 1.80 -11.52
N ILE A 167 0.41 0.87 -11.34
CA ILE A 167 1.85 1.10 -11.47
C ILE A 167 2.22 1.54 -12.89
N LYS A 168 3.00 2.61 -13.02
CA LYS A 168 3.57 3.11 -14.28
C LYS A 168 5.05 3.42 -14.10
N VAL A 169 5.88 3.01 -15.06
CA VAL A 169 7.29 3.41 -15.12
C VAL A 169 7.37 4.89 -15.53
N ILE A 170 8.24 5.67 -14.87
CA ILE A 170 8.44 7.11 -15.08
C ILE A 170 9.89 7.47 -15.41
#